data_AF-A0A7Y2IVY2-F1
#
_entry.id   AF-A0A7Y2IVY2-F1
#
_cell.length_a   1.000
_cell.length_b   1.000
_cell.length_c   1.000
_cell.angle_alpha   90.00
_cell.angle_beta   90.00
_cell.angle_gamma   90.00
#
_symmetry.space_group_name_H-M   'P 1'
#
loop_
_entity.id
_entity.type
_entity.pdbx_description
1 polymer ?
#
loop_
_entity_poly.entity_id
_entity_poly.type
_entity_poly.pdbx_seq_one_letter_code
_entity_poly.pdbx_strand_id
1 'polypeptide(L)' 'TYNHPAYNIIAPEFARAHQDEIDARHLDGLTPGEVLVTPLGPNVFDEVGKLALLGRCYMFLDALGPEVAMIGRGGD' A
#
# COMPACT_ATOMS: atom_id res chain seq x y z
N THR A 1 8.42 21.05 5.17
CA THR A 1 7.66 20.11 4.32
C THR A 1 8.48 18.86 4.16
N TYR A 2 7.94 17.68 4.43
CA TYR A 2 8.65 16.41 4.19
C TYR A 2 8.77 16.20 2.67
N ASN A 3 9.98 15.95 2.15
CA ASN A 3 10.22 15.76 0.70
C ASN A 3 10.91 14.43 0.36
N HIS A 4 11.02 13.52 1.34
CA HIS A 4 11.70 12.25 1.15
C HIS A 4 10.71 11.20 0.60
N PRO A 5 11.20 10.18 -0.13
CA PRO A 5 10.38 9.06 -0.53
C PRO A 5 9.79 8.34 0.69
N ALA A 6 8.48 8.12 0.68
CA ALA A 6 7.81 7.26 1.64
C ALA A 6 7.53 5.90 0.99
N TYR A 7 7.80 4.83 1.71
CA TYR A 7 7.57 3.46 1.25
C TYR A 7 6.66 2.74 2.23
N ASN A 8 5.74 1.95 1.71
CA ASN A 8 4.95 1.01 2.50
C ASN A 8 5.55 -0.37 2.35
N ILE A 9 5.82 -1.03 3.48
CA ILE A 9 6.31 -2.41 3.50
C ILE A 9 5.18 -3.27 4.08
N ILE A 10 4.69 -4.21 3.28
CA ILE A 10 3.72 -5.22 3.72
C ILE A 10 4.48 -6.52 3.93
N ALA A 11 4.39 -7.06 5.15
CA ALA A 11 5.01 -8.34 5.48
C ALA A 11 4.37 -9.45 4.59
N PRO A 12 5.18 -10.24 3.87
CA PRO A 12 4.65 -11.28 2.97
C PRO A 12 3.77 -12.31 3.68
N GLU A 13 4.02 -12.59 4.95
CA GLU A 13 3.26 -13.53 5.78
C GLU A 13 1.86 -13.00 6.06
N PHE A 14 1.75 -11.68 6.33
CA PHE A 14 0.48 -11.01 6.54
C PHE A 14 -0.38 -11.05 5.28
N ALA A 15 0.23 -10.72 4.13
CA ALA A 15 -0.41 -10.81 2.83
C ALA A 15 -0.98 -12.21 2.55
N ARG A 16 -0.13 -13.25 2.68
CA ARG A 16 -0.55 -14.64 2.44
C ARG A 16 -1.67 -15.10 3.37
N ALA A 17 -1.64 -14.69 4.64
CA ALA A 17 -2.67 -15.05 5.61
C ALA A 17 -4.05 -14.43 5.30
N HIS A 18 -4.10 -13.34 4.52
CA HIS A 18 -5.33 -12.61 4.19
C HIS A 18 -5.62 -12.54 2.68
N GLN A 19 -4.96 -13.39 1.89
CA GLN A 19 -5.02 -13.34 0.42
C GLN A 19 -6.46 -13.40 -0.11
N ASP A 20 -7.30 -14.27 0.45
CA ASP A 20 -8.70 -14.43 0.03
C ASP A 20 -9.51 -13.14 0.22
N GLU A 21 -9.29 -12.42 1.33
CA GLU A 21 -9.97 -11.14 1.59
C GLU A 21 -9.46 -10.06 0.64
N ILE A 22 -8.15 -9.99 0.43
CA ILE A 22 -7.53 -9.04 -0.50
C ILE A 22 -8.10 -9.26 -1.90
N ASP A 23 -8.19 -10.51 -2.35
CA ASP A 23 -8.74 -10.86 -3.65
C ASP A 23 -10.22 -10.49 -3.78
N ALA A 24 -11.01 -10.73 -2.72
CA ALA A 24 -12.43 -10.38 -2.72
C ALA A 24 -12.70 -8.86 -2.69
N ARG A 25 -11.79 -8.06 -2.10
CA ARG A 25 -12.07 -6.67 -1.71
C ARG A 25 -11.13 -5.62 -2.28
N HIS A 26 -10.09 -5.98 -3.02
CA HIS A 26 -9.12 -5.01 -3.54
C HIS A 26 -9.76 -3.85 -4.32
N LEU A 27 -10.89 -4.06 -4.99
CA LEU A 27 -11.62 -3.00 -5.70
C LEU A 27 -12.28 -1.98 -4.76
N ASP A 28 -12.58 -2.33 -3.51
CA ASP A 28 -13.13 -1.40 -2.50
C ASP A 28 -12.13 -0.27 -2.20
N GLY A 29 -10.83 -0.54 -2.38
CA GLY A 29 -9.75 0.44 -2.18
C GLY A 29 -9.58 1.43 -3.34
N LEU A 30 -10.38 1.30 -4.41
CA LEU A 30 -10.32 2.20 -5.57
C LEU A 30 -11.29 3.37 -5.41
N THR A 31 -10.81 4.57 -5.70
CA THR A 31 -11.70 5.74 -5.80
C THR A 31 -12.36 5.76 -7.19
N PRO A 32 -13.64 6.13 -7.33
CA PRO A 32 -14.27 6.31 -8.64
C PRO A 32 -13.46 7.26 -9.53
N GLY A 33 -13.14 6.83 -10.76
CA GLY A 33 -12.31 7.61 -11.68
C GLY A 33 -10.80 7.51 -11.43
N GLU A 34 -10.36 6.72 -10.44
CA GLU A 34 -8.96 6.41 -10.23
C GLU A 34 -8.45 5.47 -11.34
N VAL A 35 -7.92 6.06 -12.40
CA VAL A 35 -7.08 5.36 -13.37
C VAL A 35 -5.65 5.80 -13.12
N LEU A 36 -4.89 4.99 -12.39
CA LEU A 36 -3.44 5.18 -12.28
C LEU A 36 -2.80 4.71 -13.58
N VAL A 37 -2.69 5.63 -14.54
CA VAL A 37 -1.82 5.44 -15.71
C VAL A 37 -0.42 5.80 -15.27
N THR A 38 0.39 4.77 -15.02
CA THR A 38 1.81 4.94 -14.74
C THR A 38 2.60 4.89 -16.05
N PRO A 39 3.89 5.27 -16.07
CA PRO A 39 4.76 5.00 -17.22
C PRO A 39 4.85 3.51 -17.60
N LEU A 40 4.46 2.60 -16.70
CA LEU A 40 4.41 1.15 -16.93
C LEU A 40 3.06 0.66 -17.50
N GLY A 41 2.09 1.57 -17.67
CA GLY A 41 0.76 1.25 -18.17
C GLY A 41 -0.35 1.40 -17.13
N PRO A 42 -1.58 0.93 -17.45
CA PRO A 42 -2.70 0.95 -16.51
C PRO A 42 -2.46 -0.02 -15.34
N ASN A 43 -3.14 0.20 -14.22
CA ASN A 43 -3.10 -0.73 -13.09
C ASN A 43 -3.42 -2.16 -13.52
N VAL A 44 -2.54 -3.07 -13.13
CA VAL A 44 -2.76 -4.52 -13.19
C VAL A 44 -2.99 -4.99 -11.76
N PHE A 45 -4.13 -5.64 -11.50
CA PHE A 45 -4.43 -6.23 -10.20
C PHE A 45 -3.87 -7.66 -10.12
N ASP A 46 -2.58 -7.80 -10.43
CA ASP A 46 -1.82 -8.99 -10.09
C ASP A 46 -1.49 -8.98 -8.59
N GLU A 47 -0.80 -10.01 -8.11
CA GLU A 47 -0.43 -10.13 -6.70
C GLU A 47 0.32 -8.88 -6.20
N VAL A 48 1.26 -8.35 -6.99
CA VAL A 48 2.04 -7.16 -6.63
C VAL A 48 1.16 -5.92 -6.58
N GLY A 49 0.29 -5.73 -7.57
CA GLY A 49 -0.63 -4.59 -7.65
C GLY A 49 -1.64 -4.56 -6.51
N LYS A 50 -2.19 -5.71 -6.12
CA LYS A 50 -3.10 -5.83 -4.97
C LYS A 50 -2.39 -5.49 -3.65
N LEU A 51 -1.15 -5.94 -3.47
CA LEU A 51 -0.37 -5.60 -2.28
C LEU A 51 0.00 -4.11 -2.21
N ALA A 52 0.33 -3.51 -3.35
CA ALA A 52 0.57 -2.08 -3.43
C ALA A 52 -0.68 -1.26 -3.05
N LEU A 53 -1.87 -1.70 -3.51
CA LEU A 53 -3.13 -1.07 -3.16
C LEU A 53 -3.47 -1.21 -1.67
N LEU A 54 -3.24 -2.39 -1.09
CA LEU A 54 -3.39 -2.62 0.34
C LEU A 54 -2.46 -1.71 1.16
N GLY A 55 -1.19 -1.63 0.76
CA GLY A 55 -0.21 -0.77 1.43
C GLY A 55 -0.60 0.70 1.40
N ARG A 56 -1.15 1.18 0.28
CA ARG A 56 -1.75 2.52 0.21
C ARG A 56 -2.90 2.70 1.19
N CYS A 57 -3.82 1.74 1.28
CA CYS A 57 -4.95 1.82 2.21
C CYS A 57 -4.46 2.00 3.65
N TYR A 58 -3.48 1.18 4.07
CA TYR A 58 -2.87 1.32 5.39
C TYR A 58 -2.15 2.65 5.57
N MET A 59 -1.41 3.14 4.57
CA MET A 59 -0.76 4.46 4.67
C MET A 59 -1.75 5.59 4.92
N PHE A 60 -2.91 5.58 4.23
CA PHE A 60 -3.94 6.59 4.45
C PHE A 60 -4.66 6.43 5.79
N LEU A 61 -4.89 5.19 6.24
CA LEU A 61 -5.43 4.93 7.57
C LEU A 61 -4.47 5.40 8.67
N ASP A 62 -3.17 5.15 8.52
CA ASP A 62 -2.14 5.59 9.45
C ASP A 62 -2.02 7.12 9.47
N ALA A 63 -2.21 7.78 8.32
CA ALA A 63 -2.24 9.24 8.24
C ALA A 63 -3.39 9.91 9.02
N LEU A 64 -4.49 9.21 9.32
CA LEU A 64 -5.60 9.75 10.11
C LEU A 64 -5.26 9.92 11.60
N GLY A 65 -4.29 9.16 12.11
CA GLY A 65 -3.89 9.21 13.52
C GLY A 65 -2.54 8.53 13.76
N PRO A 66 -1.44 9.05 13.20
CA PRO A 66 -0.18 8.34 13.19
C PRO A 66 0.43 8.28 14.59
N GLU A 67 0.81 7.08 15.03
CA GLU A 67 1.61 6.87 16.23
C GLU A 67 3.01 6.39 15.83
N VAL A 68 4.03 7.19 16.14
CA VAL A 68 5.42 6.81 15.89
C VAL A 68 5.84 5.78 16.93
N ALA A 69 5.74 4.50 16.56
CA ALA A 69 6.16 3.40 17.44
C ALA A 69 7.69 3.31 17.60
N MET A 70 8.45 3.57 16.53
CA MET A 70 9.92 3.46 16.54
C MET A 70 10.56 4.20 15.37
N ILE A 71 11.70 4.85 15.59
CA ILE A 71 12.55 5.42 14.53
C ILE A 71 13.87 4.65 14.52
N GLY A 72 14.11 3.88 13.45
CA GLY A 72 15.40 3.27 13.16
C GLY A 72 16.19 4.11 12.17
N ARG A 73 17.49 4.31 12.41
CA ARG A 73 18.42 4.88 11.42
C ARG A 73 19.36 3.76 10.98
N GLY A 74 19.30 3.39 9.70
CA GLY A 74 20.31 2.52 9.10
C GLY A 74 21.60 3.31 8.90
N GLY A 75 22.68 2.88 9.53
CA GLY A 75 24.03 3.39 9.27
C GLY A 75 24.62 2.81 7.98
N ASP A 76 25.55 3.57 7.40
CA ASP A 76 26.17 3.42 6.07
C ASP A 76 26.70 2.02 5.70
#